data_AF-A0A1H9Z8U1-F1
#
_entry.id   AF-A0A1H9Z8U1-F1
#
_cell.length_a   1.000
_cell.length_b   1.000
_cell.length_c   1.000
_cell.angle_alpha   90.00
_cell.angle_beta   90.00
_cell.angle_gamma   90.00
#
_symmetry.space_group_name_H-M   'P 1'
#
loop_
_entity.id
_entity.type
_entity.pdbx_description
1 polymer ?
#
loop_
_entity_poly.entity_id
_entity_poly.type
_entity_poly.pdbx_seq_one_letter_code
_entity_poly.pdbx_strand_id
1 'polypeptide(L)'
;MNLALNEIFENKEYKSLFYENKQFDLSIFKNKDNTLLAGLHDIYISKHGDELFVIVYNENNKSIIDICEEWDRRLSMFFNFGSNNRESLYKFKYNAILIVLDKYETSIEEYSVQSSMDTMLNVTRKIYLNYINEDGKIQIDEKEALKLPFYNKKYRGGNENNVLLEHLKALMPNPEKMSFLYDENNTKRGQRKFGDEQHKLIMEWLEDED
;
A
#
# COMPACT_ATOMS: atom_id res chain seq x y z
N MET A 1 15.03 -1.09 13.04
CA MET A 1 14.12 -0.46 14.04
C MET A 1 12.79 -1.12 13.86
N ASN A 2 12.19 -1.60 14.94
CA ASN A 2 10.87 -2.22 14.90
C ASN A 2 9.81 -1.18 15.20
N LEU A 3 8.66 -1.31 14.55
CA LEU A 3 7.55 -0.38 14.64
C LEU A 3 6.30 -1.18 15.02
N ALA A 4 5.55 -0.70 16.00
CA ALA A 4 4.28 -1.31 16.37
C ALA A 4 3.24 -1.07 15.26
N LEU A 5 2.65 -2.15 14.74
CA LEU A 5 1.77 -2.07 13.57
C LEU A 5 0.55 -1.18 13.84
N ASN A 6 -0.07 -1.30 15.01
CA ASN A 6 -1.22 -0.47 15.39
C ASN A 6 -0.85 1.02 15.41
N GLU A 7 0.33 1.38 15.93
CA GLU A 7 0.81 2.77 15.95
C GLU A 7 1.04 3.31 14.53
N ILE A 8 1.47 2.48 13.58
CA ILE A 8 1.62 2.87 12.17
C ILE A 8 0.27 3.29 11.57
N PHE A 9 -0.79 2.53 11.85
CA PHE A 9 -2.15 2.84 11.40
C PHE A 9 -2.73 4.07 12.11
N GLU A 10 -2.63 4.13 13.45
CA GLU A 10 -3.14 5.24 14.26
C GLU A 10 -2.49 6.57 13.88
N ASN A 11 -1.17 6.60 13.66
CA ASN A 11 -0.43 7.79 13.22
C ASN A 11 -0.89 8.33 11.86
N LYS A 12 -1.62 7.53 11.10
CA LYS A 12 -2.16 7.87 9.78
C LYS A 12 -3.68 8.03 9.80
N GLU A 13 -4.25 8.19 10.99
CA GLU A 13 -5.67 8.40 11.23
C GLU A 13 -6.55 7.23 10.75
N TYR A 14 -5.99 6.01 10.67
CA TYR A 14 -6.80 4.81 10.52
C TYR A 14 -7.33 4.37 11.88
N LYS A 15 -8.56 3.87 11.89
CA LYS A 15 -9.26 3.42 13.09
C LYS A 15 -9.66 1.98 12.98
N SER A 16 -9.50 1.21 14.05
CA SER A 16 -10.02 -0.14 14.11
C SER A 16 -11.56 -0.13 14.15
N LEU A 17 -12.17 -0.93 13.27
CA LEU A 17 -13.61 -1.11 13.22
C LEU A 17 -14.16 -1.82 14.46
N PHE A 18 -13.34 -2.52 15.25
CA PHE A 18 -13.83 -3.21 16.44
C PHE A 18 -13.99 -2.31 17.66
N TYR A 19 -13.37 -1.12 17.68
CA TYR A 19 -13.45 -0.18 18.80
C TYR A 19 -14.50 0.94 18.61
N GLU A 20 -14.66 1.48 17.40
CA GLU A 20 -15.46 2.69 17.16
C GLU A 20 -16.50 2.59 16.03
N ASN A 21 -17.08 1.41 15.77
CA ASN A 21 -17.98 1.23 14.64
C ASN A 21 -19.43 0.94 15.04
N LYS A 22 -20.35 1.82 14.61
CA LYS A 22 -21.81 1.62 14.67
C LYS A 22 -22.45 1.47 13.29
N GLN A 23 -21.67 1.59 12.22
CA GLN A 23 -22.15 1.71 10.85
C GLN A 23 -22.16 0.37 10.11
N PHE A 24 -21.22 -0.53 10.41
CA PHE A 24 -21.10 -1.82 9.73
C PHE A 24 -21.44 -2.98 10.65
N ASP A 25 -22.12 -3.99 10.09
CA ASP A 25 -22.30 -5.28 10.73
C ASP A 25 -21.03 -6.12 10.56
N LEU A 26 -20.35 -6.34 11.68
CA LEU A 26 -19.11 -7.12 11.75
C LEU A 26 -19.35 -8.58 12.15
N SER A 27 -20.59 -9.05 12.17
CA SER A 27 -20.96 -10.42 12.54
C SER A 27 -20.24 -11.48 11.68
N ILE A 28 -19.96 -11.17 10.40
CA ILE A 28 -19.23 -12.03 9.45
C ILE A 28 -17.79 -12.34 9.93
N PHE A 29 -17.23 -11.47 10.77
CA PHE A 29 -15.88 -11.58 11.30
C PHE A 29 -15.82 -12.17 12.73
N LYS A 30 -16.96 -12.65 13.24
CA LYS A 30 -17.08 -13.17 14.60
C LYS A 30 -17.62 -14.59 14.63
N ASN A 31 -17.20 -15.34 15.64
CA ASN A 31 -17.78 -16.61 16.02
C ASN A 31 -19.15 -16.40 16.70
N LYS A 32 -19.89 -17.50 16.90
CA LYS A 32 -21.21 -17.48 17.56
C LYS A 32 -21.17 -16.96 19.00
N ASP A 33 -20.03 -17.09 19.68
CA ASP A 33 -19.77 -16.57 21.02
C ASP A 33 -19.30 -15.10 21.02
N ASN A 34 -19.39 -14.41 19.87
CA ASN A 34 -19.00 -13.01 19.67
C ASN A 34 -17.47 -12.76 19.79
N THR A 35 -16.65 -13.83 19.82
CA THR A 35 -15.19 -13.73 19.69
C THR A 35 -14.80 -13.49 18.22
N LEU A 36 -13.62 -12.91 17.97
CA LEU A 36 -13.11 -12.76 16.60
C LEU A 36 -12.78 -14.13 16.00
N LEU A 37 -12.92 -14.26 14.69
CA LEU A 37 -12.49 -15.45 13.97
C LEU A 37 -10.99 -15.69 14.17
N ALA A 38 -10.60 -16.96 14.29
CA ALA A 38 -9.20 -17.35 14.38
C ALA A 38 -8.42 -16.81 13.16
N GLY A 39 -7.20 -16.32 13.42
CA GLY A 39 -6.37 -15.67 12.42
C GLY A 39 -6.75 -14.23 12.08
N LEU A 40 -7.88 -13.67 12.55
CA LEU A 40 -8.14 -12.22 12.39
C LEU A 40 -7.39 -11.44 13.46
N HIS A 41 -6.53 -10.51 13.05
CA HIS A 41 -5.92 -9.56 13.98
C HIS A 41 -6.81 -8.34 14.18
N ASP A 42 -7.09 -7.61 13.10
CA ASP A 42 -7.84 -6.36 13.16
C ASP A 42 -8.36 -5.95 11.77
N ILE A 43 -9.28 -4.99 11.74
CA ILE A 43 -9.78 -4.36 10.52
C ILE A 43 -9.73 -2.84 10.72
N TYR A 44 -8.93 -2.16 9.91
CA TYR A 44 -8.77 -0.70 9.95
C TYR A 44 -9.53 -0.03 8.81
N ILE A 45 -10.13 1.11 9.11
CA ILE A 45 -10.75 2.00 8.12
C ILE A 45 -10.06 3.36 8.14
N SER A 46 -9.88 3.98 6.97
CA SER A 46 -9.41 5.36 6.90
C SER A 46 -10.40 6.32 7.57
N LYS A 47 -9.91 7.44 8.09
CA LYS A 47 -10.76 8.53 8.59
C LYS A 47 -11.80 9.03 7.56
N HIS A 48 -11.48 8.94 6.28
CA HIS A 48 -12.36 9.34 5.18
C HIS A 48 -13.39 8.26 4.79
N GLY A 49 -13.25 7.04 5.32
CA GLY A 49 -14.16 5.93 5.04
C GLY A 49 -14.11 5.46 3.60
N ASP A 50 -12.93 5.50 2.99
CA ASP A 50 -12.68 5.17 1.58
C ASP A 50 -11.61 4.09 1.37
N GLU A 51 -10.89 3.69 2.43
CA GLU A 51 -9.92 2.59 2.41
C GLU A 51 -10.14 1.65 3.59
N LEU A 52 -9.93 0.36 3.34
CA LEU A 52 -10.09 -0.72 4.31
C LEU A 52 -8.86 -1.61 4.33
N PHE A 53 -8.31 -1.86 5.51
CA PHE A 53 -7.23 -2.81 5.73
C PHE A 53 -7.72 -3.94 6.62
N VAL A 54 -7.51 -5.18 6.19
CA VAL A 54 -7.87 -6.39 6.93
C VAL A 54 -6.58 -7.11 7.25
N ILE A 55 -6.30 -7.30 8.53
CA ILE A 55 -5.02 -7.84 8.98
C ILE A 55 -5.25 -9.22 9.54
N VAL A 56 -4.57 -10.21 8.97
CA VAL A 56 -4.75 -11.62 9.30
C VAL A 56 -3.41 -12.29 9.56
N TYR A 57 -3.39 -13.27 10.47
CA TYR A 57 -2.23 -14.11 10.72
C TYR A 57 -2.23 -15.34 9.82
N ASN A 58 -1.07 -15.68 9.28
CA ASN A 58 -0.80 -17.03 8.79
C ASN A 58 -0.56 -17.99 9.97
N GLU A 59 -1.65 -18.37 10.64
CA GLU A 59 -1.59 -19.39 11.70
C GLU A 59 -1.67 -20.78 11.07
N ASN A 60 -0.79 -21.68 11.52
CA ASN A 60 -0.78 -23.13 11.23
C ASN A 60 -0.16 -23.58 9.90
N ASN A 61 0.78 -22.82 9.33
CA ASN A 61 1.47 -23.18 8.08
C ASN A 61 0.49 -23.53 6.94
N LYS A 62 -0.66 -22.86 6.90
CA LYS A 62 -1.58 -22.99 5.78
C LYS A 62 -0.93 -22.39 4.54
N SER A 63 -1.33 -22.87 3.37
CA SER A 63 -0.95 -22.19 2.14
C SER A 63 -1.47 -20.75 2.19
N ILE A 64 -0.61 -19.81 1.81
CA ILE A 64 -0.96 -18.40 1.64
C ILE A 64 -2.19 -18.27 0.72
N ILE A 65 -2.29 -19.12 -0.29
CA ILE A 65 -3.41 -19.13 -1.24
C ILE A 65 -4.73 -19.38 -0.50
N ASP A 66 -4.77 -20.40 0.35
CA ASP A 66 -5.98 -20.78 1.09
C ASP A 66 -6.42 -19.66 2.04
N ILE A 67 -5.46 -18.98 2.68
CA ILE A 67 -5.74 -17.83 3.55
C ILE A 67 -6.35 -16.71 2.73
N CYS A 68 -5.72 -16.34 1.61
CA CYS A 68 -6.21 -15.28 0.74
C CYS A 68 -7.62 -15.57 0.22
N GLU A 69 -7.88 -16.79 -0.27
CA GLU A 69 -9.20 -17.18 -0.77
C GLU A 69 -10.27 -17.17 0.32
N GLU A 70 -9.94 -17.68 1.51
CA GLU A 70 -10.84 -17.67 2.67
C GLU A 70 -11.25 -16.24 3.02
N TRP A 71 -10.27 -15.34 3.14
CA TRP A 71 -10.50 -13.96 3.55
C TRP A 71 -11.15 -13.13 2.45
N ASP A 72 -10.82 -13.33 1.17
CA ASP A 72 -11.51 -12.68 0.05
C ASP A 72 -12.98 -13.08 -0.02
N ARG A 73 -13.31 -14.35 0.22
CA ARG A 73 -14.70 -14.80 0.30
C ARG A 73 -15.45 -14.11 1.46
N ARG A 74 -14.83 -14.02 2.63
CA ARG A 74 -15.41 -13.32 3.80
C ARG A 74 -15.61 -11.83 3.51
N LEU A 75 -14.63 -11.19 2.88
CA LEU A 75 -14.72 -9.78 2.51
C LEU A 75 -15.77 -9.52 1.44
N SER A 76 -15.90 -10.43 0.48
CA SER A 76 -17.01 -10.41 -0.49
C SER A 76 -18.36 -10.47 0.21
N MET A 77 -18.53 -11.33 1.22
CA MET A 77 -19.76 -11.36 2.02
C MET A 77 -19.95 -10.06 2.79
N PHE A 78 -18.90 -9.52 3.40
CA PHE A 78 -18.96 -8.25 4.10
C PHE A 78 -19.37 -7.09 3.19
N PHE A 79 -18.82 -6.99 1.98
CA PHE A 79 -19.20 -5.94 1.03
C PHE A 79 -20.63 -6.05 0.52
N ASN A 80 -21.20 -7.26 0.50
CA ASN A 80 -22.56 -7.49 0.05
C ASN A 80 -23.61 -7.37 1.18
N PHE A 81 -23.23 -7.72 2.42
CA PHE A 81 -24.18 -7.91 3.53
C PHE A 81 -23.80 -7.18 4.83
N GLY A 82 -22.59 -6.63 4.94
CA GLY A 82 -22.07 -5.99 6.16
C GLY A 82 -22.63 -4.59 6.43
N SER A 83 -23.63 -4.12 5.69
CA SER A 83 -24.33 -2.87 5.95
C SER A 83 -25.65 -2.83 5.20
N ASN A 84 -26.65 -2.22 5.82
CA ASN A 84 -27.90 -1.85 5.13
C ASN A 84 -27.67 -0.73 4.12
N ASN A 85 -26.63 0.10 4.30
CA ASN A 85 -26.25 1.16 3.36
C ASN A 85 -25.15 0.68 2.41
N ARG A 86 -25.56 0.16 1.25
CA ARG A 86 -24.64 -0.37 0.23
C ARG A 86 -23.65 0.66 -0.31
N GLU A 87 -24.02 1.94 -0.39
CA GLU A 87 -23.11 2.97 -0.89
C GLU A 87 -21.88 3.14 0.01
N SER A 88 -22.06 2.96 1.32
CA SER A 88 -20.95 3.06 2.27
C SER A 88 -19.91 1.94 2.08
N LEU A 89 -20.34 0.74 1.68
CA LEU A 89 -19.45 -0.39 1.42
C LEU A 89 -18.86 -0.37 0.00
N TYR A 90 -19.58 0.22 -0.97
CA TYR A 90 -19.14 0.29 -2.35
C TYR A 90 -17.80 1.04 -2.50
N LYS A 91 -17.54 2.01 -1.62
CA LYS A 91 -16.27 2.77 -1.56
C LYS A 91 -15.06 1.87 -1.32
N PHE A 92 -15.21 0.78 -0.56
CA PHE A 92 -14.11 -0.13 -0.24
C PHE A 92 -13.84 -1.17 -1.32
N LYS A 93 -14.78 -1.41 -2.25
CA LYS A 93 -14.71 -2.50 -3.23
C LYS A 93 -13.40 -2.51 -4.03
N TYR A 94 -12.79 -1.35 -4.26
CA TYR A 94 -11.53 -1.21 -5.01
C TYR A 94 -10.32 -0.79 -4.16
N ASN A 95 -10.57 -0.50 -2.87
CA ASN A 95 -9.61 0.07 -1.92
C ASN A 95 -9.51 -0.76 -0.63
N ALA A 96 -9.83 -2.05 -0.74
CA ALA A 96 -9.67 -3.01 0.33
C ALA A 96 -8.34 -3.76 0.15
N ILE A 97 -7.57 -3.84 1.22
CA ILE A 97 -6.24 -4.44 1.26
C ILE A 97 -6.24 -5.51 2.34
N LEU A 98 -5.87 -6.74 1.97
CA LEU A 98 -5.62 -7.84 2.89
C LEU A 98 -4.13 -7.87 3.21
N ILE A 99 -3.78 -7.66 4.47
CA ILE A 99 -2.44 -7.83 5.00
C ILE A 99 -2.34 -9.21 5.64
N VAL A 100 -1.48 -10.06 5.10
CA VAL A 100 -1.16 -11.36 5.66
C VAL A 100 0.14 -11.23 6.46
N LEU A 101 0.06 -11.52 7.75
CA LEU A 101 1.17 -11.50 8.69
C LEU A 101 1.78 -12.89 8.83
N ASP A 102 3.03 -13.02 8.45
CA ASP A 102 3.79 -14.27 8.57
C ASP A 102 4.93 -14.16 9.60
N LYS A 103 5.15 -15.22 10.36
CA LYS A 103 6.26 -15.31 11.32
C LYS A 103 7.57 -15.74 10.66
N TYR A 104 7.48 -16.44 9.53
CA TYR A 104 8.65 -16.97 8.84
C TYR A 104 9.02 -16.08 7.66
N GLU A 105 10.32 -15.96 7.39
CA GLU A 105 10.81 -15.22 6.23
C GLU A 105 10.28 -15.90 4.97
N THR A 106 9.47 -15.16 4.21
CA THR A 106 8.81 -15.64 2.99
C THR A 106 9.85 -16.25 2.05
N SER A 107 9.70 -17.53 1.76
CA SER A 107 10.64 -18.26 0.90
C SER A 107 10.53 -17.79 -0.56
N ILE A 108 11.57 -18.04 -1.36
CA ILE A 108 11.59 -17.66 -2.80
C ILE A 108 10.43 -18.32 -3.58
N GLU A 109 9.93 -19.47 -3.14
CA GLU A 109 8.76 -20.13 -3.74
C GLU A 109 7.46 -19.35 -3.49
N GLU A 110 7.31 -18.71 -2.33
CA GLU A 110 6.15 -17.89 -1.99
C GLU A 110 6.12 -16.56 -2.76
N TYR A 111 7.28 -16.02 -3.17
CA TYR A 111 7.35 -14.87 -4.09
C TYR A 111 6.73 -15.17 -5.46
N SER A 112 6.90 -16.40 -5.97
CA SER A 112 6.30 -16.81 -7.25
C SER A 112 4.78 -16.94 -7.14
N VAL A 113 4.28 -17.40 -5.99
CA VAL A 113 2.86 -17.45 -5.65
C VAL A 113 2.29 -16.04 -5.54
N GLN A 114 3.00 -15.13 -4.86
CA GLN A 114 2.61 -13.73 -4.69
C GLN A 114 2.44 -13.01 -6.04
N SER A 115 3.39 -13.21 -6.97
CA SER A 115 3.28 -12.71 -8.34
C SER A 115 2.05 -13.27 -9.07
N SER A 116 1.75 -14.56 -8.91
CA SER A 116 0.54 -15.16 -9.50
C SER A 116 -0.78 -14.68 -8.88
N MET A 117 -0.78 -14.33 -7.59
CA MET A 117 -1.96 -13.82 -6.89
C MET A 117 -2.27 -12.37 -7.26
N ASP A 118 -1.26 -11.57 -7.60
CA ASP A 118 -1.45 -10.21 -8.14
C ASP A 118 -2.14 -10.23 -9.52
N THR A 119 -2.02 -11.33 -10.28
CA THR A 119 -2.76 -11.55 -11.53
C THR A 119 -4.18 -12.09 -11.37
N MET A 120 -4.57 -12.57 -10.19
CA MET A 120 -5.95 -13.02 -9.95
C MET A 120 -6.88 -11.83 -9.73
N LEU A 121 -8.10 -11.90 -10.28
CA LEU A 121 -9.19 -10.91 -10.12
C LEU A 121 -9.71 -10.89 -8.67
N ASN A 122 -8.83 -10.51 -7.75
CA ASN A 122 -9.08 -10.59 -6.32
C ASN A 122 -9.84 -9.37 -5.83
N VAL A 123 -10.70 -9.60 -4.85
CA VAL A 123 -11.54 -8.58 -4.23
C VAL A 123 -10.71 -7.59 -3.41
N THR A 124 -9.52 -7.99 -3.00
CA THR A 124 -8.57 -7.15 -2.27
C THR A 124 -7.15 -7.22 -2.82
N ARG A 125 -6.40 -6.12 -2.71
CA ARG A 125 -4.94 -6.13 -2.92
C ARG A 125 -4.27 -6.84 -1.76
N LYS A 126 -3.19 -7.57 -2.03
CA LYS A 126 -2.50 -8.38 -1.02
C LYS A 126 -1.18 -7.74 -0.61
N ILE A 127 -0.92 -7.67 0.68
CA ILE A 127 0.37 -7.26 1.24
C ILE A 127 0.81 -8.33 2.22
N TYR A 128 2.07 -8.71 2.14
CA TYR A 128 2.66 -9.76 2.96
C TYR A 128 3.75 -9.14 3.81
N LEU A 129 3.58 -9.23 5.12
CA LEU A 129 4.48 -8.64 6.09
C LEU A 129 5.02 -9.72 7.03
N ASN A 130 6.33 -9.70 7.20
CA ASN A 130 6.95 -10.43 8.30
C ASN A 130 6.73 -9.67 9.59
N TYR A 131 6.38 -10.38 10.66
CA TYR A 131 6.16 -9.76 11.96
C TYR A 131 6.85 -10.51 13.10
N ILE A 132 7.13 -9.76 14.15
CA ILE A 132 7.60 -10.26 15.44
C ILE A 132 6.52 -9.91 16.46
N ASN A 133 6.16 -10.87 17.32
CA ASN A 133 5.27 -10.60 18.45
C ASN A 133 6.13 -10.37 19.70
N GLU A 134 6.21 -9.13 20.15
CA GLU A 134 6.88 -8.75 21.40
C GLU A 134 5.85 -8.16 22.36
N ASP A 135 5.75 -8.71 23.57
CA ASP A 135 4.84 -8.25 24.62
C ASP A 135 3.36 -8.15 24.20
N GLY A 136 2.93 -9.06 23.30
CA GLY A 136 1.55 -9.08 22.79
C GLY A 136 1.25 -8.02 21.75
N LYS A 137 2.26 -7.28 21.29
CA LYS A 137 2.16 -6.32 20.19
C LYS A 137 2.82 -6.86 18.94
N ILE A 138 2.17 -6.65 17.80
CA ILE A 138 2.76 -6.93 16.49
C ILE A 138 3.74 -5.82 16.17
N GLN A 139 4.99 -6.20 16.02
CA GLN A 139 6.04 -5.36 15.51
C GLN A 139 6.43 -5.80 14.11
N ILE A 140 6.60 -4.82 13.22
CA ILE A 140 7.18 -5.04 11.90
C ILE A 140 8.48 -4.26 11.80
N ASP A 141 9.44 -4.79 11.04
CA ASP A 141 10.66 -4.05 10.76
C ASP A 141 10.38 -2.87 9.80
N GLU A 142 11.30 -1.91 9.75
CA GLU A 142 11.15 -0.73 8.90
C GLU A 142 11.12 -1.07 7.39
N LYS A 143 11.78 -2.13 6.94
CA LYS A 143 11.77 -2.55 5.53
C LYS A 143 10.43 -3.15 5.14
N GLU A 144 9.84 -3.94 6.03
CA GLU A 144 8.48 -4.48 5.89
C GLU A 144 7.46 -3.34 5.90
N ALA A 145 7.65 -2.33 6.77
CA ALA A 145 6.78 -1.16 6.79
C ALA A 145 6.76 -0.41 5.45
N LEU A 146 7.85 -0.39 4.67
CA LEU A 146 7.88 0.24 3.34
C LEU A 146 6.93 -0.42 2.32
N LYS A 147 6.48 -1.66 2.57
CA LYS A 147 5.48 -2.32 1.72
C LYS A 147 4.07 -1.74 1.93
N LEU A 148 3.83 -1.01 3.03
CA LEU A 148 2.56 -0.37 3.30
C LEU A 148 2.40 0.91 2.46
N PRO A 149 1.30 1.07 1.71
CA PRO A 149 1.16 2.16 0.72
C PRO A 149 1.11 3.56 1.34
N PHE A 150 0.78 3.67 2.62
CA PHE A 150 0.68 4.94 3.35
C PHE A 150 1.88 5.20 4.28
N TYR A 151 2.78 4.22 4.42
CA TYR A 151 3.96 4.36 5.27
C TYR A 151 5.05 5.10 4.50
N ASN A 152 5.19 6.38 4.85
CA ASN A 152 6.30 7.19 4.38
C ASN A 152 7.28 7.36 5.53
N LYS A 153 8.52 6.91 5.34
CA LYS A 153 9.61 7.28 6.24
C LYS A 153 9.64 8.80 6.32
N LYS A 154 9.53 9.36 7.54
CA LYS A 154 9.78 10.80 7.73
C LYS A 154 11.18 11.03 7.21
N TYR A 155 11.30 11.75 6.09
CA TYR A 155 12.58 12.10 5.49
C TYR A 155 13.31 12.98 6.51
N ARG A 156 14.10 12.35 7.38
CA ARG A 156 15.06 13.06 8.21
C ARG A 156 16.17 13.44 7.24
N GLY A 157 16.08 14.67 6.73
CA GLY A 157 16.96 15.25 5.72
C GLY A 157 18.26 14.49 5.60
N GLY A 158 18.32 13.57 4.63
CA GLY A 158 19.59 13.00 4.23
C GLY A 158 20.42 14.17 3.75
N ASN A 159 21.67 14.26 4.21
CA ASN A 159 22.60 15.22 3.63
C ASN A 159 22.57 14.97 2.12
N GLU A 160 22.13 15.98 1.37
CA GLU A 160 22.16 16.00 -0.07
C GLU A 160 23.52 15.46 -0.52
N ASN A 161 23.52 14.32 -1.20
CA ASN A 161 24.77 13.75 -1.69
C ASN A 161 25.18 14.62 -2.88
N ASN A 162 25.95 15.67 -2.58
CA ASN A 162 26.37 16.67 -3.54
C ASN A 162 27.02 16.03 -4.78
N VAL A 163 27.69 14.88 -4.63
CA VAL A 163 28.28 14.15 -5.77
C VAL A 163 27.20 13.61 -6.71
N LEU A 164 26.16 12.97 -6.16
CA LEU A 164 25.03 12.47 -6.96
C LEU A 164 24.23 13.62 -7.58
N LEU A 165 24.05 14.72 -6.85
CA LEU A 165 23.36 15.91 -7.36
C LEU A 165 24.13 16.56 -8.51
N GLU A 166 25.45 16.71 -8.40
CA GLU A 166 26.27 17.24 -9.48
C GLU A 166 26.28 16.30 -10.69
N HIS A 167 26.31 14.99 -10.48
CA HIS A 167 26.20 14.02 -11.58
C HIS A 167 24.82 14.11 -12.26
N LEU A 168 23.74 14.23 -11.48
CA LEU A 168 22.39 14.34 -12.01
C LEU A 168 22.20 15.66 -12.77
N LYS A 169 22.78 16.77 -12.29
CA LYS A 169 22.82 18.05 -13.02
C LYS A 169 23.60 17.93 -14.34
N ALA A 170 24.71 17.19 -14.35
CA ALA A 170 25.50 16.97 -15.56
C ALA A 170 24.74 16.17 -16.63
N LEU A 171 23.84 15.28 -16.20
CA LEU A 171 22.96 14.53 -17.09
C LEU A 171 21.74 15.32 -17.54
N MET A 172 21.44 16.49 -16.96
CA MET A 172 20.28 17.27 -17.38
C MET A 172 20.57 18.10 -18.64
N PRO A 173 19.54 18.39 -19.46
CA PRO A 173 19.68 19.26 -20.63
C PRO A 173 20.21 20.63 -20.24
N ASN A 174 21.13 21.19 -21.05
CA ASN A 174 21.71 22.51 -20.77
C ASN A 174 20.60 23.57 -20.61
N PRO A 175 20.47 24.23 -19.44
CA PRO A 175 19.38 25.16 -19.14
C PRO A 175 19.41 26.43 -20.00
N GLU A 176 20.55 26.80 -20.59
CA GLU A 176 20.63 27.93 -21.52
C GLU A 176 20.06 27.56 -22.91
N LYS A 177 20.28 26.32 -23.35
CA LYS A 177 19.77 25.83 -24.65
C LYS A 177 18.31 25.37 -24.58
N MET A 178 17.90 24.83 -23.43
CA MET A 178 16.58 24.23 -23.23
C MET A 178 15.84 24.83 -22.03
N SER A 179 15.93 26.15 -21.86
CA SER A 179 15.29 26.89 -20.77
C SER A 179 13.79 26.61 -20.65
N PHE A 180 13.12 26.34 -21.78
CA PHE A 180 11.71 25.97 -21.82
C PHE A 180 11.38 24.73 -20.97
N LEU A 181 12.32 23.80 -20.75
CA LEU A 181 12.13 22.62 -19.89
C LEU A 181 12.02 22.96 -18.39
N TYR A 182 12.55 24.11 -17.98
CA TYR A 182 12.71 24.52 -16.58
C TYR A 182 11.73 25.61 -16.12
N ASP A 183 10.85 26.09 -17.00
CA ASP A 183 9.89 27.15 -16.68
C ASP A 183 8.78 26.66 -15.71
N GLU A 184 8.78 27.20 -14.48
CA GLU A 184 7.80 26.88 -13.43
C GLU A 184 6.37 27.36 -13.73
N ASN A 185 6.21 28.34 -14.63
CA ASN A 185 4.92 28.91 -15.00
C ASN A 185 4.05 28.00 -15.89
N ASN A 186 4.56 26.83 -16.29
CA ASN A 186 3.93 25.91 -17.25
C ASN A 186 3.35 24.64 -16.61
N THR A 187 2.82 24.74 -15.39
CA THR A 187 2.40 23.63 -14.51
C THR A 187 1.05 22.96 -14.85
N LYS A 188 0.52 23.08 -16.07
CA LYS A 188 -0.67 22.29 -16.48
C LYS A 188 -0.24 20.94 -17.06
N ARG A 189 -0.16 19.93 -16.18
CA ARG A 189 0.11 18.52 -16.54
C ARG A 189 -0.79 18.07 -17.71
N GLY A 190 -0.17 17.55 -18.78
CA GLY A 190 -0.86 16.84 -19.87
C GLY A 190 -1.20 17.63 -21.13
N GLN A 191 -0.90 18.93 -21.24
CA GLN A 191 -1.16 19.74 -22.44
C GLN A 191 0.09 20.37 -23.05
N ARG A 192 1.27 19.82 -22.79
CA ARG A 192 2.51 20.33 -23.35
C ARG A 192 2.63 19.89 -24.81
N LYS A 193 2.37 20.80 -25.74
CA LYS A 193 2.76 20.65 -27.14
C LYS A 193 4.07 21.39 -27.33
N PHE A 194 5.16 20.65 -27.51
CA PHE A 194 6.42 21.22 -27.96
C PHE A 194 6.27 21.65 -29.41
N GLY A 195 6.77 22.84 -29.75
CA GLY A 195 6.91 23.22 -31.16
C GLY A 195 7.96 22.35 -31.86
N ASP A 196 7.96 22.33 -33.19
CA ASP A 196 8.88 21.50 -33.98
C ASP A 196 10.36 21.77 -33.65
N GLU A 197 10.72 23.04 -33.39
CA GLU A 197 12.08 23.42 -32.99
C GLU A 197 12.45 22.90 -31.59
N GLN A 198 11.52 22.93 -30.64
CA GLN A 198 11.73 22.41 -29.29
C GLN A 198 11.83 20.87 -29.30
N HIS A 199 11.02 20.22 -30.13
CA HIS A 199 11.07 18.77 -30.31
C HIS A 199 12.42 18.35 -30.90
N LYS A 200 12.92 19.08 -31.91
CA LYS A 200 14.23 18.82 -32.49
C LYS A 200 15.35 18.94 -31.46
N LEU A 201 15.33 19.99 -30.64
CA LEU A 201 16.29 20.17 -29.55
C LEU A 201 16.25 19.00 -28.55
N ILE A 202 15.06 18.58 -28.12
CA ILE A 202 14.91 17.42 -27.21
C ILE A 202 15.49 16.15 -27.83
N MET A 203 15.21 15.89 -29.11
CA MET A 203 15.72 14.71 -29.81
C MET A 203 17.24 14.75 -29.94
N GLU A 204 17.82 15.91 -30.29
CA GLU A 204 19.28 16.08 -30.36
C GLU A 204 19.94 15.76 -29.01
N TRP A 205 19.36 16.21 -27.88
CA TRP A 205 19.89 15.87 -26.56
C TRP A 205 19.73 14.40 -26.17
N LEU A 206 18.66 13.73 -26.60
CA LEU A 206 18.46 12.30 -26.37
C LEU A 206 19.38 11.43 -27.25
N GLU A 207 19.81 11.95 -28.40
CA GLU A 207 20.69 11.28 -29.35
C GLU A 207 22.18 11.55 -29.07
N ASP A 208 22.51 12.62 -28.34
CA ASP A 208 23.87 13.00 -27.92
C ASP A 208 24.42 12.12 -26.75
N GLU A 209 23.80 10.98 -26.42
CA GLU A 209 24.36 9.98 -25.49
C GLU A 209 25.36 9.05 -26.19
N ASP A 210 26.59 9.55 -26.41
CA ASP A 210 27.84 8.75 -26.54
C ASP A 210 28.84 9.14 -25.44
#